data_AF-A0A8S3D9T9-F1
#
_entry.id   AF-A0A8S3D9T9-F1
#
_cell.length_a   1.000
_cell.length_b   1.000
_cell.length_c   1.000
_cell.angle_alpha   90.00
_cell.angle_beta   90.00
_cell.angle_gamma   90.00
#
_symmetry.space_group_name_H-M   'P 1'
#
loop_
_entity.id
_entity.type
_entity.pdbx_description
1 polymer ?
#
loop_
_entity_poly.entity_id
_entity_poly.type
_entity_poly.pdbx_seq_one_letter_code
_entity_poly.pdbx_strand_id
1 'polypeptide(L)' 'SLYEYFYKHNFVQIQTPCLTRNDCEGGGETFRIQPYKSQTTQVEKEYFNDQVYLTVSGQLHLETAAK' A
#
# COMPACT_ATOMS: atom_id res chain seq x y z
N SER A 1 10.57 -15.12 18.56
CA SER A 1 9.52 -14.25 17.96
C SER A 1 9.21 -14.72 16.55
N LEU A 2 8.16 -14.20 15.90
CA LEU A 2 7.87 -14.49 14.49
C LEU A 2 9.07 -14.11 13.58
N TYR A 3 9.73 -12.99 13.88
CA TYR A 3 10.94 -12.54 13.19
C TYR A 3 12.09 -13.56 13.28
N GLU A 4 12.38 -14.08 14.47
CA GLU A 4 13.45 -15.06 14.67
C GLU A 4 13.19 -16.38 13.94
N TYR A 5 11.93 -16.82 13.87
CA TYR A 5 11.55 -18.01 13.12
C TYR A 5 11.88 -17.81 11.64
N PHE A 6 11.35 -16.75 11.02
CA PHE A 6 11.58 -16.49 9.60
C PHE A 6 13.07 -16.27 9.27
N TYR A 7 13.80 -15.56 10.14
CA TYR A 7 15.24 -15.38 9.97
C TYR A 7 16.01 -16.71 9.99
N LYS A 8 15.71 -17.61 10.93
CA LYS A 8 16.34 -18.96 11.00
C LYS A 8 16.02 -19.83 9.79
N HIS A 9 14.89 -19.58 9.12
CA HIS A 9 14.48 -20.27 7.91
C HIS A 9 14.91 -19.56 6.62
N ASN A 10 15.86 -18.61 6.70
CA ASN A 10 16.42 -17.86 5.56
C ASN A 10 15.38 -17.00 4.78
N PHE A 11 14.30 -16.58 5.44
CA PHE A 11 13.39 -15.60 4.87
C PHE A 11 13.96 -14.18 5.04
N VAL A 12 13.65 -13.32 4.06
CA VAL A 12 14.00 -11.90 4.09
C VAL A 12 12.75 -11.10 4.44
N GLN A 13 12.88 -10.18 5.40
CA GLN A 13 11.81 -9.24 5.72
C GLN A 13 11.77 -8.11 4.68
N ILE A 14 10.62 -7.90 4.07
CA ILE A 14 10.41 -6.86 3.05
C ILE A 14 9.29 -5.92 3.51
N GLN A 15 9.55 -4.62 3.46
CA GLN A 15 8.53 -3.59 3.69
C GLN A 15 7.84 -3.27 2.37
N THR A 16 6.57 -3.63 2.25
CA THR A 16 5.76 -3.32 1.07
C THR A 16 5.15 -1.92 1.17
N PRO A 17 4.88 -1.23 0.04
CA PRO A 17 4.20 0.05 0.05
C PRO A 17 2.80 -0.06 0.71
N CYS A 18 2.47 0.87 1.62
CA CYS A 18 1.13 0.95 2.21
C CYS A 18 0.13 1.71 1.31
N LEU A 19 0.65 2.55 0.40
CA LEU A 19 -0.15 3.29 -0.57
C LEU A 19 -0.16 2.53 -1.89
N THR A 20 -1.35 2.33 -2.44
CA THR A 20 -1.56 1.64 -3.71
C THR A 20 -2.52 2.43 -4.61
N ARG A 21 -2.30 2.33 -5.92
CA ARG A 21 -3.31 2.73 -6.93
C ARG A 21 -4.24 1.59 -7.30
N ASN A 22 -3.90 0.37 -6.88
CA ASN A 22 -4.58 -0.83 -7.27
C ASN A 22 -5.69 -1.12 -6.25
N ASP A 23 -6.95 -1.00 -6.69
CA ASP A 23 -8.15 -1.37 -5.92
C ASP A 23 -8.34 -2.91 -5.87
N CYS A 24 -7.46 -3.67 -6.53
CA CYS A 24 -7.72 -5.05 -6.94
C CYS A 24 -7.13 -6.16 -6.07
N GLU A 25 -6.66 -5.89 -4.84
CA GLU A 25 -6.29 -6.98 -3.91
C GLU A 25 -7.51 -7.68 -3.25
N GLY A 26 -8.69 -7.54 -3.86
CA GLY A 26 -9.89 -8.28 -3.52
C GLY A 26 -10.98 -7.39 -2.95
N GLY A 27 -11.79 -6.80 -3.83
CA GLY A 27 -13.24 -6.53 -3.70
C GLY A 27 -13.81 -5.91 -2.42
N GLY A 28 -13.00 -5.41 -1.49
CA GLY A 28 -13.42 -4.78 -0.24
C GLY A 28 -13.46 -3.26 -0.33
N GLU A 29 -14.13 -2.63 0.63
CA GLU A 29 -14.12 -1.17 0.76
C GLU A 29 -12.71 -0.67 1.12
N THR A 30 -12.08 0.09 0.22
CA THR A 30 -10.73 0.64 0.42
C THR A 30 -10.78 2.06 0.97
N PHE A 31 -9.82 2.41 1.83
CA PHE A 31 -9.68 3.78 2.32
C PHE A 31 -8.96 4.63 1.28
N ARG A 32 -9.68 5.57 0.65
CA ARG A 32 -9.08 6.58 -0.23
C ARG A 32 -8.29 7.61 0.56
N ILE A 33 -7.08 7.88 0.11
CA ILE A 33 -6.17 8.87 0.69
C ILE A 33 -6.13 10.10 -0.22
N GLN A 34 -6.53 11.26 0.31
CA GLN A 34 -6.52 12.53 -0.42
C GLN A 34 -5.75 13.61 0.37
N PRO A 35 -5.06 14.54 -0.30
CA PRO A 35 -4.45 15.71 0.33
C PRO A 35 -5.48 16.53 1.09
N TYR A 36 -5.03 17.18 2.16
CA TYR A 36 -5.88 18.09 2.93
C TYR A 36 -6.34 19.26 2.05
N LYS A 37 -7.65 19.42 1.88
CA LYS A 37 -8.25 20.55 1.16
C LYS A 37 -8.30 21.77 2.08
N SER A 38 -7.39 22.72 1.89
CA SER A 38 -7.52 24.08 2.45
C SER A 38 -8.67 24.83 1.75
N GLN A 39 -9.47 25.59 2.50
CA GLN A 39 -10.61 26.38 1.97
C GLN A 39 -10.22 27.35 0.83
N THR A 40 -8.93 27.70 0.71
CA THR A 40 -8.40 28.61 -0.31
C THR A 40 -7.99 27.93 -1.62
N THR A 41 -7.93 26.61 -1.67
CA THR A 41 -7.49 25.84 -2.85
C THR A 41 -8.66 25.06 -3.43
N GLN A 42 -9.23 25.56 -4.52
CA GLN A 42 -10.33 24.93 -5.27
C GLN A 42 -9.91 23.73 -6.13
N VAL A 43 -8.61 23.38 -6.17
CA VAL A 43 -8.11 22.30 -7.02
C VAL A 43 -8.14 20.99 -6.23
N GLU A 44 -8.90 20.01 -6.73
CA GLU A 44 -8.74 18.61 -6.32
C GLU A 44 -7.36 18.11 -6.75
N LYS A 45 -6.39 18.25 -5.85
CA LYS A 45 -5.12 17.56 -5.98
C LYS A 45 -5.27 16.18 -5.40
N GLU A 46 -4.94 15.17 -6.19
CA GLU A 46 -4.68 13.82 -5.69
C GLU A 46 -3.20 13.63 -5.41
N TYR A 47 -2.85 12.64 -4.59
CA TYR A 47 -1.46 12.22 -4.47
C TYR A 47 -1.00 11.58 -5.78
N PHE A 48 0.22 11.90 -6.24
CA PHE A 48 0.79 11.37 -7.49
C PHE A 48 -0.07 11.58 -8.76
N ASN A 49 -0.95 12.59 -8.76
CA ASN A 49 -1.91 12.89 -9.83
C ASN A 49 -2.87 11.74 -10.17
N ASP A 50 -3.14 10.85 -9.22
CA ASP A 50 -4.01 9.68 -9.41
C ASP A 50 -4.72 9.31 -8.11
N GLN A 51 -5.80 8.54 -8.16
CA GLN A 51 -6.47 8.07 -6.95
C GLN A 51 -5.58 7.08 -6.19
N VAL A 52 -5.43 7.33 -4.89
CA VAL A 52 -4.57 6.53 -4.01
C VAL A 52 -5.38 5.97 -2.86
N TYR A 53 -5.06 4.74 -2.47
CA TYR A 53 -5.74 3.98 -1.44
C TYR A 53 -4.74 3.37 -0.47
N LEU A 54 -5.21 2.99 0.72
CA LEU A 54 -4.47 2.07 1.58
C LEU A 54 -4.59 0.64 1.04
N THR A 55 -3.47 -0.05 0.96
CA THR A 55 -3.45 -1.46 0.55
C THR A 55 -4.08 -2.35 1.62
N VAL A 56 -4.80 -3.38 1.19
CA VAL A 56 -5.39 -4.39 2.09
C VAL A 56 -4.40 -5.52 2.41
N SER A 57 -3.43 -5.76 1.52
CA SER A 57 -2.37 -6.74 1.67
C SER A 57 -1.06 -6.26 1.01
N GLY A 58 0.02 -6.99 1.25
CA GLY A 58 1.30 -6.84 0.53
C GLY A 58 1.57 -8.00 -0.42
N GLN A 59 0.60 -8.92 -0.60
CA GLN A 59 0.79 -10.20 -1.28
C GLN A 59 1.40 -10.03 -2.68
N LEU A 60 0.81 -9.19 -3.53
CA LEU A 60 1.27 -9.03 -4.92
C LEU A 60 2.71 -8.47 -4.99
N HIS A 61 3.05 -7.57 -4.07
CA HIS A 61 4.39 -7.01 -3.96
C HIS A 61 5.40 -8.09 -3.50
N LEU A 62 5.03 -8.91 -2.52
CA LEU A 62 5.89 -10.00 -2.03
C LEU A 62 6.05 -11.13 -3.05
N GLU A 63 5.00 -11.47 -3.80
CA GLU A 63 5.09 -12.42 -4.93
C GLU A 63 6.07 -11.96 -6.00
N THR A 64 6.12 -10.65 -6.25
CA THR A 64 7.08 -10.07 -7.19
C THR A 64 8.50 -10.06 -6.64
N ALA A 65 8.68 -9.77 -5.35
CA ALA A 65 10.00 -9.74 -4.72
C ALA A 65 10.60 -11.13 -4.46
N ALA A 66 9.76 -12.16 -4.38
CA ALA A 66 10.17 -13.56 -4.22
C ALA A 66 10.48 -14.27 -5.55
N LYS A 67 10.21 -13.63 -6.69
CA LYS A 67 10.63 -14.10 -8.03
C LYS A 67 12.09 -13.79 -8.30
#